data_AF-A0A1B6FGK6-F1
#
_entry.id   AF-A0A1B6FGK6-F1
#
_cell.length_a   1.000
_cell.length_b   1.000
_cell.length_c   1.000
_cell.angle_alpha   90.00
_cell.angle_beta   90.00
_cell.angle_gamma   90.00
#
_symmetry.space_group_name_H-M   'P 1'
#
loop_
_entity.id
_entity.type
_entity.pdbx_description
1 polymer ?
#
loop_
_entity_poly.entity_id
_entity_poly.type
_entity_poly.pdbx_seq_one_letter_code
_entity_poly.pdbx_strand_id
1 'polypeptide(L)'
;PPPLGYVVNKPDPDQVNRPLNRPPVPANKEVTETDLYLLGAIERLVYRVDLMEKRMRRTEELLYHVMEGSNTQRQDPCPSNFTRVARNCYHFSERQYNWKSASSSCKSLGAN
;
A
#
# COMPACT_ATOMS: atom_id res chain seq x y z
N PRO A 1 28.40 21.04 11.64
CA PRO A 1 27.16 21.72 11.17
C PRO A 1 26.35 22.27 12.36
N PRO A 2 26.05 23.58 12.41
CA PRO A 2 25.30 24.18 13.52
C PRO A 2 23.78 23.96 13.36
N PRO A 3 22.98 24.01 14.45
CA PRO A 3 21.54 23.82 14.37
C PRO A 3 20.85 25.06 13.79
N LEU A 4 19.88 24.83 12.90
CA LEU A 4 19.04 25.86 12.29
C LEU A 4 18.12 26.46 13.35
N GLY A 5 18.40 27.69 13.78
CA GLY A 5 17.50 28.49 14.61
C GLY A 5 16.26 28.90 13.81
N TYR A 6 15.08 28.66 14.38
CA TYR A 6 13.82 29.10 13.80
C TYR A 6 13.59 30.58 14.11
N VAL A 7 13.50 31.41 13.07
CA VAL A 7 13.14 32.83 13.18
C VAL A 7 11.62 32.93 13.22
N VAL A 8 11.07 33.33 14.37
CA VAL A 8 9.64 33.67 14.49
C VAL A 8 9.47 35.12 14.03
N ASN A 9 8.97 35.31 12.82
CA ASN A 9 8.54 36.64 12.37
C ASN A 9 7.24 37.00 13.10
N LYS A 10 7.34 37.89 14.08
CA LYS A 10 6.18 38.51 14.74
C LYS A 10 5.71 39.67 13.86
N PRO A 11 4.47 39.67 13.35
CA PRO A 11 3.99 40.77 12.51
C PRO A 11 3.88 42.06 13.35
N ASP A 12 4.41 43.16 12.83
CA ASP A 12 4.34 44.49 13.43
C ASP A 12 2.87 44.95 13.59
N PRO A 13 2.51 45.56 14.74
CA PRO A 13 1.13 45.97 15.04
C PRO A 13 0.63 47.18 14.22
N ASP A 14 1.46 47.82 13.41
CA ASP A 14 1.11 49.08 12.73
C ASP A 14 0.51 48.95 11.32
N GLN A 15 0.17 47.73 10.87
CA GLN A 15 -0.51 47.50 9.57
C GLN A 15 -2.05 47.53 9.67
N VAL A 16 -2.63 47.97 10.78
CA VAL A 16 -4.08 47.88 11.04
C VAL A 16 -4.91 48.92 10.26
N ASN A 17 -4.29 49.97 9.68
CA ASN A 17 -5.03 51.08 9.04
C ASN A 17 -4.54 51.44 7.62
N ARG A 18 -4.36 50.44 6.74
CA ARG A 18 -4.43 50.70 5.30
C ARG A 18 -5.76 50.19 4.77
N PRO A 19 -6.61 51.02 4.13
CA PRO A 19 -7.73 50.49 3.37
C PRO A 19 -7.12 49.75 2.19
N LEU A 20 -6.99 48.43 2.34
CA LEU A 20 -6.75 47.54 1.22
C LEU A 20 -7.88 47.84 0.25
N ASN A 21 -7.54 48.25 -0.98
CA ASN A 21 -8.46 48.38 -2.09
C ASN A 21 -8.98 46.98 -2.40
N ARG A 22 -9.89 46.50 -1.55
CA ARG A 22 -10.50 45.19 -1.62
C ARG A 22 -11.51 45.31 -2.76
N PRO A 23 -11.38 44.54 -3.86
CA PRO A 23 -12.40 44.54 -4.88
C PRO A 23 -13.75 44.30 -4.19
N PRO A 24 -14.83 44.98 -4.61
CA PRO A 24 -16.14 44.79 -4.00
C PRO A 24 -16.41 43.30 -3.96
N VAL A 25 -16.51 42.76 -2.75
CA VAL A 25 -16.92 41.37 -2.54
C VAL A 25 -18.29 41.30 -3.21
N PRO A 26 -18.48 40.50 -4.29
CA PRO A 26 -19.77 40.46 -4.94
C PRO A 26 -20.79 40.04 -3.88
N ALA A 27 -21.77 40.91 -3.71
CA ALA A 27 -22.89 40.76 -2.80
C ALA A 27 -23.47 39.35 -2.98
N ASN A 28 -23.65 38.63 -1.87
CA ASN A 28 -24.36 37.36 -1.74
C ASN A 28 -24.23 36.46 -2.97
N LYS A 29 -23.32 35.48 -2.93
CA LYS A 29 -23.42 34.30 -3.81
C LYS A 29 -24.76 33.63 -3.50
N GLU A 30 -25.79 34.01 -4.25
CA GLU A 30 -27.09 33.36 -4.21
C GLU A 30 -26.85 31.90 -4.58
N VAL A 31 -27.02 31.01 -3.60
CA VAL A 31 -26.86 29.58 -3.79
C VAL A 31 -27.96 29.14 -4.75
N THR A 32 -27.56 28.71 -5.94
CA THR A 32 -28.52 28.28 -6.96
C THR A 32 -29.04 26.87 -6.65
N GLU A 33 -30.21 26.51 -7.18
CA GLU A 33 -30.77 25.15 -7.02
C GLU A 33 -29.79 24.07 -7.52
N THR A 34 -29.03 24.37 -8.57
CA THR A 34 -27.97 23.52 -9.08
C THR A 34 -26.84 23.33 -8.07
N ASP A 35 -26.47 24.36 -7.31
CA ASP A 35 -25.45 24.24 -6.27
C ASP A 35 -25.93 23.33 -5.13
N LEU A 36 -27.20 23.44 -4.73
CA LEU A 36 -27.79 22.53 -3.73
C LEU A 36 -27.81 21.08 -4.22
N TYR A 37 -28.16 20.86 -5.49
CA TYR A 37 -28.11 19.54 -6.10
C TYR A 37 -26.69 18.96 -6.10
N LEU A 38 -25.71 19.77 -6.50
CA LEU A 38 -24.30 19.37 -6.52
C LEU A 38 -23.78 19.03 -5.12
N LEU A 39 -24.11 19.83 -4.11
CA LEU A 39 -23.74 19.57 -2.73
C LEU A 39 -24.32 18.24 -2.23
N GLY A 40 -25.60 17.98 -2.49
CA GLY A 40 -26.24 16.71 -2.14
C GLY A 40 -25.64 15.52 -2.90
N ALA A 41 -25.23 15.72 -4.16
CA ALA A 41 -24.55 14.70 -4.94
C ALA A 41 -23.15 14.38 -4.37
N ILE A 42 -22.40 15.41 -3.96
CA ILE A 42 -21.08 15.26 -3.32
C ILE A 42 -21.21 14.51 -2.00
N GLU A 43 -22.16 14.88 -1.14
CA GLU A 43 -22.38 14.21 0.15
C GLU A 43 -22.66 12.70 -0.05
N ARG A 44 -23.52 12.35 -1.01
CA ARG A 44 -23.82 10.96 -1.36
C ARG A 44 -22.59 10.23 -1.91
N LEU A 45 -21.76 10.92 -2.68
CA LEU A 45 -20.55 10.33 -3.24
C LEU A 45 -19.53 10.04 -2.14
N VAL A 46 -19.29 11.00 -1.24
CA VAL A 46 -18.39 10.84 -0.08
C VAL A 46 -18.85 9.65 0.77
N TYR A 47 -20.15 9.57 1.10
CA TYR A 47 -20.69 8.44 1.85
C TYR A 47 -20.43 7.08 1.17
N ARG A 48 -20.60 7.00 -0.16
CA ARG A 48 -20.33 5.77 -0.92
C ARG A 48 -18.84 5.42 -0.91
N VAL A 49 -17.97 6.40 -1.06
CA VAL A 49 -16.51 6.20 -1.02
C VAL A 49 -16.08 5.69 0.35
N ASP A 50 -16.56 6.29 1.44
CA ASP A 50 -16.27 5.83 2.80
C ASP A 50 -16.75 4.39 3.04
N LEU A 51 -17.91 4.04 2.49
CA LEU A 51 -18.42 2.67 2.54
C LEU A 51 -17.52 1.70 1.76
N MET A 52 -17.05 2.11 0.58
CA MET A 52 -16.13 1.30 -0.21
C MET A 52 -14.77 1.15 0.47
N GLU A 53 -14.25 2.18 1.11
CA GLU A 53 -12.99 2.11 1.87
C GLU A 53 -13.10 1.10 3.03
N LYS A 54 -14.20 1.13 3.79
CA LYS A 54 -14.46 0.16 4.86
C LYS A 54 -14.53 -1.28 4.34
N ARG A 55 -15.13 -1.49 3.17
CA ARG A 55 -15.15 -2.82 2.53
C ARG A 55 -13.76 -3.23 2.03
N MET A 56 -13.00 -2.30 1.45
CA MET A 56 -11.65 -2.53 0.94
C MET A 56 -10.70 -3.00 2.05
N ARG A 57 -10.74 -2.35 3.23
CA ARG A 57 -9.92 -2.75 4.39
C ARG A 57 -10.21 -4.19 4.84
N ARG A 58 -11.48 -4.59 4.89
CA ARG A 58 -11.86 -5.99 5.21
C ARG A 58 -11.41 -6.98 4.14
N THR A 59 -11.52 -6.62 2.86
CA THR A 59 -11.05 -7.49 1.78
C THR A 59 -9.53 -7.65 1.78
N GLU A 60 -8.79 -6.62 2.21
CA GLU A 60 -7.34 -6.70 2.38
C GLU A 60 -6.97 -7.69 3.49
N GLU A 61 -7.59 -7.58 4.66
CA GLU A 61 -7.42 -8.53 5.77
C GLU A 61 -7.71 -9.98 5.34
N LEU A 62 -8.80 -10.19 4.59
CA LEU A 62 -9.15 -11.50 4.07
C LEU A 62 -8.12 -12.01 3.04
N LEU A 63 -7.63 -11.13 2.16
CA LEU A 63 -6.59 -11.47 1.20
C LEU A 63 -5.31 -11.94 1.88
N TYR A 64 -4.89 -11.30 2.98
CA TYR A 64 -3.74 -11.75 3.78
C TYR A 64 -3.92 -13.19 4.27
N HIS A 65 -5.10 -13.55 4.79
CA HIS A 65 -5.38 -14.93 5.22
C HIS A 65 -5.39 -15.94 4.06
N VAL A 66 -5.95 -15.58 2.90
CA VAL A 66 -5.99 -16.48 1.74
C VAL A 66 -4.60 -16.67 1.13
N MET A 67 -3.76 -15.62 1.07
CA MET A 67 -2.40 -15.77 0.53
C MET A 67 -1.51 -16.64 1.43
N GLU A 68 -1.69 -16.57 2.75
CA GLU A 68 -0.97 -17.42 3.71
C GLU A 68 -1.35 -18.90 3.54
N GLY A 69 -2.64 -19.20 3.37
CA GLY A 69 -3.13 -20.58 3.21
C GLY A 69 -3.00 -21.17 1.79
N SER A 70 -3.01 -20.34 0.74
CA SER A 70 -3.08 -20.84 -0.65
C SER A 70 -1.73 -21.14 -1.30
N ASN A 71 -0.62 -20.60 -0.79
CA ASN A 71 0.71 -20.84 -1.37
C ASN A 71 1.23 -22.25 -1.11
N THR A 72 0.81 -22.90 -0.02
CA THR A 72 1.23 -24.26 0.33
C THR A 72 0.40 -25.35 -0.36
N GLN A 73 -0.86 -25.07 -0.73
CA GLN A 73 -1.76 -26.06 -1.35
C GLN A 73 -1.79 -26.05 -2.88
N ARG A 74 -1.43 -24.94 -3.54
CA ARG A 74 -1.46 -24.83 -5.01
C ARG A 74 -0.18 -25.25 -5.72
N GLN A 75 0.88 -25.52 -4.97
CA GLN A 75 2.14 -26.00 -5.54
C GLN A 75 2.09 -27.53 -5.57
N ASP A 76 2.41 -28.11 -6.72
CA ASP A 76 2.54 -29.56 -6.83
C ASP A 76 3.47 -30.08 -5.71
N PRO A 77 3.14 -31.22 -5.10
CA PRO A 77 4.00 -31.82 -4.08
C PRO A 77 5.39 -32.03 -4.68
N CYS A 78 6.42 -31.83 -3.85
CA CYS A 78 7.78 -32.15 -4.29
C CYS A 78 7.86 -33.62 -4.74
N PRO A 79 8.72 -33.94 -5.72
CA PRO A 79 9.02 -35.32 -6.07
C PRO A 79 9.42 -36.14 -4.83
N SER A 80 9.26 -37.47 -4.88
CA SER A 80 9.64 -38.36 -3.77
C SER A 80 11.08 -38.10 -3.31
N ASN A 81 11.29 -38.08 -1.99
CA ASN A 81 12.58 -37.81 -1.32
C ASN A 81 13.09 -36.35 -1.45
N PHE A 82 12.23 -35.41 -1.85
CA PHE A 82 12.53 -33.99 -1.79
C PHE A 82 11.68 -33.31 -0.72
N THR A 83 12.33 -32.46 0.09
CA THR A 83 11.68 -31.62 1.09
C THR A 83 11.37 -30.25 0.50
N ARG A 84 10.12 -29.82 0.61
CA ARG A 84 9.69 -28.47 0.19
C ARG A 84 10.16 -27.44 1.20
N VAL A 85 10.88 -26.44 0.73
CA VAL A 85 11.16 -25.22 1.50
C VAL A 85 10.78 -24.02 0.63
N ALA A 86 9.76 -23.28 1.08
CA ALA A 86 9.15 -22.19 0.32
C ALA A 86 8.72 -22.62 -1.10
N ARG A 87 9.40 -22.12 -2.14
CA ARG A 87 9.10 -22.42 -3.56
C ARG A 87 9.97 -23.50 -4.18
N ASN A 88 10.98 -24.01 -3.46
CA ASN A 88 11.95 -24.96 -4.02
C ASN A 88 11.90 -26.31 -3.31
N CYS A 89 12.29 -27.36 -4.02
CA CYS A 89 12.40 -28.71 -3.51
C CYS A 89 13.89 -29.05 -3.33
N TYR A 90 14.25 -29.60 -2.17
CA TYR A 90 15.64 -29.95 -1.85
C TYR A 90 15.75 -31.44 -1.52
N HIS A 91 16.80 -32.09 -2.02
CA HIS A 91 17.13 -33.48 -1.70
C HIS A 91 18.49 -33.51 -1.00
N PHE A 92 18.56 -34.18 0.15
CA PHE A 92 19.79 -34.34 0.92
C PHE A 92 20.26 -35.79 0.82
N SER A 93 21.46 -36.00 0.29
CA SER A 93 22.06 -37.34 0.25
C SER A 93 22.69 -37.70 1.60
N GLU A 94 22.45 -38.91 2.08
CA GLU A 94 23.13 -39.45 3.27
C GLU A 94 24.63 -39.71 3.02
N ARG A 95 24.99 -39.93 1.76
CA ARG A 95 26.36 -40.18 1.33
C ARG A 95 27.12 -38.88 1.12
N GLN A 96 28.39 -38.88 1.54
CA GLN A 96 29.31 -37.79 1.25
C GLN A 96 29.89 -37.94 -0.16
N TYR A 97 29.92 -36.84 -0.90
CA TYR A 97 30.46 -36.78 -2.26
C TYR A 97 31.47 -35.62 -2.35
N ASN A 98 32.46 -35.77 -3.23
CA ASN A 98 33.22 -34.60 -3.69
C ASN A 98 32.33 -33.71 -4.57
N TRP A 99 32.72 -32.45 -4.76
CA TRP A 99 31.89 -31.46 -5.47
C TRP A 99 31.49 -31.89 -6.89
N LYS A 100 32.38 -32.58 -7.62
CA LYS A 100 32.14 -33.01 -9.00
C LYS A 100 31.11 -34.13 -9.07
N SER A 101 31.28 -35.13 -8.20
CA SER A 101 30.33 -36.25 -8.06
C SER A 101 28.98 -35.75 -7.54
N ALA A 102 28.96 -34.86 -6.56
CA ALA A 102 27.74 -34.26 -6.01
C ALA A 102 26.93 -33.53 -7.10
N SER A 103 27.59 -32.67 -7.88
CA SER A 103 26.94 -31.95 -8.99
C SER A 103 26.38 -32.91 -10.05
N SER A 104 27.12 -33.97 -10.40
CA SER A 104 26.63 -34.99 -11.32
C SER A 104 25.41 -35.75 -10.78
N SER A 105 25.38 -36.00 -9.47
CA SER A 105 24.28 -36.68 -8.78
C SER A 105 23.01 -35.83 -8.81
N CYS A 106 23.09 -34.53 -8.46
CA CYS A 106 21.94 -33.62 -8.55
C CYS A 106 21.35 -33.59 -9.96
N LYS A 107 22.20 -33.47 -10.98
CA LYS A 107 21.78 -33.47 -12.39
C LYS A 107 21.07 -34.76 -12.81
N SER A 108 21.52 -35.91 -12.30
CA SER A 108 20.88 -37.20 -12.59
C SER A 108 19.45 -37.30 -12.04
N LEU A 109 19.14 -36.53 -11.00
CA LEU A 109 17.81 -36.41 -10.40
C LEU A 109 16.96 -35.29 -11.03
N GLY A 110 17.46 -34.62 -12.07
CA GLY A 110 16.80 -33.44 -12.65
C GLY A 110 16.87 -32.19 -11.77
N ALA A 111 17.77 -32.17 -10.77
CA ALA A 111 18.04 -31.03 -9.90
C ALA A 111 19.31 -30.28 -10.32
N ASN A 112 19.57 -29.14 -9.66
CA ASN A 112 20.74 -28.28 -9.91
C ASN A 112 21.74 -28.33 -8.75
#